data_AF-A0A7V3HXY8-F1
#
_entry.id   AF-A0A7V3HXY8-F1
#
_cell.length_a   1.000
_cell.length_b   1.000
_cell.length_c   1.000
_cell.angle_alpha   90.00
_cell.angle_beta   90.00
_cell.angle_gamma   90.00
#
_symmetry.space_group_name_H-M   'P 1'
#
loop_
_entity.id
_entity.type
_entity.pdbx_description
1 polymer ?
#
loop_
_entity_poly.entity_id
_entity_poly.type
_entity_poly.pdbx_seq_one_letter_code
_entity_poly.pdbx_strand_id
1 'polypeptide(L)'
;MATRTTFVSSVTSVVVAATIALSGCTPRPDGPGPAAEKFLAALAIGDTATAAQLSDSPNDAREALNAAWSGLQATHLDAQVLSAKYAEDTGKVDYRFSWHLPKNRIWTYDGALKMARYERRWRVRWASTGLHPKLGEHQTFALRADQPRRASVNELGGTDVLVPGYLYHYTLDATQAGSGLALSSTAHAVVDVLHPFNDALNDPQLLAEQASSSTQPVDL
;
A
#
# COMPACT_ATOMS: atom_id res chain seq x y z
N MET A 1 62.07 77.75 -26.27
CA MET A 1 62.23 76.32 -25.93
C MET A 1 61.70 76.12 -24.52
N ALA A 2 60.53 75.50 -24.40
CA ALA A 2 59.87 75.22 -23.13
C ALA A 2 60.04 73.74 -22.80
N THR A 3 60.51 73.38 -21.61
CA THR A 3 60.45 72.00 -21.10
C THR A 3 60.57 71.94 -19.57
N ARG A 4 59.44 71.54 -18.97
CA ARG A 4 59.23 70.63 -17.82
C ARG A 4 59.76 70.97 -16.42
N THR A 5 58.80 71.05 -15.50
CA THR A 5 58.93 70.56 -14.11
C THR A 5 57.72 69.68 -13.78
N THR A 6 58.02 68.48 -13.29
CA THR A 6 57.13 67.33 -13.06
C THR A 6 56.47 67.36 -11.68
N PHE A 7 55.22 66.91 -11.64
CA PHE A 7 54.34 66.81 -10.47
C PHE A 7 54.76 65.73 -9.46
N VAL A 8 54.64 66.04 -8.18
CA VAL A 8 54.65 65.13 -7.02
C VAL A 8 53.25 64.49 -6.92
N SER A 9 53.18 63.16 -6.78
CA SER A 9 51.90 62.47 -6.52
C SER A 9 52.07 61.47 -5.37
N SER A 10 51.19 61.63 -4.38
CA SER A 10 51.16 60.96 -3.08
C SER A 10 50.73 59.50 -3.16
N VAL A 11 51.47 58.62 -2.48
CA VAL A 11 51.11 57.21 -2.28
C VAL A 11 50.10 57.12 -1.15
N THR A 12 48.87 56.69 -1.45
CA THR A 12 47.82 56.38 -0.46
C THR A 12 47.62 54.88 -0.44
N SER A 13 48.04 54.21 0.63
CA SER A 13 47.88 52.76 0.83
C SER A 13 46.47 52.46 1.35
N VAL A 14 45.69 51.73 0.56
CA VAL A 14 44.37 51.19 0.97
C VAL A 14 44.60 49.81 1.57
N VAL A 15 44.36 49.68 2.88
CA VAL A 15 44.32 48.39 3.60
C VAL A 15 42.91 47.81 3.42
N VAL A 16 42.81 46.72 2.66
CA VAL A 16 41.57 45.95 2.52
C VAL A 16 41.49 44.95 3.67
N ALA A 17 40.64 45.22 4.66
CA ALA A 17 40.26 44.26 5.68
C ALA A 17 39.18 43.33 5.11
N ALA A 18 39.58 42.14 4.67
CA ALA A 18 38.67 41.08 4.26
C ALA A 18 38.05 40.44 5.52
N THR A 19 36.85 40.90 5.90
CA THR A 19 36.04 40.21 6.91
C THR A 19 35.45 38.94 6.31
N ILE A 20 36.06 37.81 6.62
CA ILE A 20 35.50 36.48 6.34
C ILE A 20 34.31 36.30 7.29
N ALA A 21 33.10 36.59 6.81
CA ALA A 21 31.87 36.22 7.49
C ALA A 21 31.74 34.69 7.40
N LEU A 22 32.21 33.98 8.42
CA LEU A 22 31.84 32.58 8.59
C LEU A 22 30.32 32.54 8.75
N SER A 23 29.64 32.06 7.71
CA SER A 23 28.22 31.71 7.74
C SER A 23 28.08 30.52 8.68
N GLY A 24 27.99 30.80 9.97
CA GLY A 24 27.70 29.80 10.99
C GLY A 24 26.30 29.24 10.73
N CYS A 25 26.23 28.15 9.97
CA CYS A 25 25.13 27.21 10.03
C CYS A 25 25.15 26.64 11.46
N THR A 26 24.54 27.33 12.41
CA THR A 26 24.15 26.73 13.68
C THR A 26 23.21 25.59 13.31
N PRO A 27 23.56 24.31 13.57
CA PRO A 27 22.65 23.21 13.28
C PRO A 27 21.35 23.49 14.03
N ARG A 28 20.28 23.70 13.27
CA ARG A 28 18.94 23.76 13.82
C ARG A 28 18.77 22.49 14.67
N PRO A 29 18.30 22.57 15.92
CA PRO A 29 18.09 21.37 16.72
C PRO A 29 17.25 20.39 15.90
N ASP A 30 17.71 19.14 15.81
CA ASP A 30 17.04 18.09 15.04
C ASP A 30 15.58 17.99 15.53
N GLY A 31 14.67 18.57 14.76
CA GLY A 31 13.25 18.56 15.03
C GLY A 31 12.63 17.19 14.70
N PRO A 32 11.33 17.01 14.91
CA PRO A 32 10.65 15.77 14.56
C PRO A 32 10.57 15.51 13.04
N GLY A 33 10.75 16.54 12.20
CA GLY A 33 10.61 16.48 10.75
C GLY A 33 11.43 15.35 10.10
N PRO A 34 12.77 15.34 10.23
CA PRO A 34 13.61 14.29 9.65
C PRO A 34 13.29 12.87 10.13
N ALA A 35 12.84 12.70 11.38
CA ALA A 35 12.43 11.39 11.90
C ALA A 35 11.09 10.94 11.29
N ALA A 36 10.14 11.87 11.13
CA ALA A 36 8.88 11.60 10.44
C ALA A 36 9.11 11.31 8.95
N GLU A 37 10.00 12.02 8.27
CA GLU A 37 10.36 11.74 6.87
C GLU A 37 10.88 10.32 6.70
N LYS A 38 11.74 9.83 7.62
CA LYS A 38 12.21 8.43 7.60
C LYS A 38 11.07 7.43 7.79
N PHE A 39 10.15 7.70 8.71
CA PHE A 39 8.96 6.87 8.92
C PHE A 39 8.09 6.82 7.67
N LEU A 40 7.78 7.98 7.10
CA LEU A 40 6.94 8.12 5.91
C LEU A 40 7.60 7.50 4.68
N ALA A 41 8.92 7.63 4.51
CA ALA A 41 9.66 7.04 3.40
C ALA A 41 9.67 5.51 3.46
N ALA A 42 9.88 4.92 4.65
CA ALA A 42 9.78 3.47 4.82
C ALA A 42 8.35 2.98 4.55
N LEU A 43 7.35 3.71 5.06
CA LEU A 43 5.95 3.36 4.83
C LEU A 43 5.55 3.49 3.35
N ALA A 44 6.05 4.50 2.63
CA ALA A 44 5.75 4.76 1.23
C ALA A 44 6.08 3.59 0.30
N ILE A 45 7.16 2.87 0.60
CA ILE A 45 7.60 1.69 -0.17
C ILE A 45 7.04 0.37 0.38
N GLY A 46 6.14 0.41 1.36
CA GLY A 46 5.57 -0.78 1.99
C GLY A 46 6.48 -1.48 3.01
N ASP A 47 7.60 -0.87 3.41
CA ASP A 47 8.46 -1.40 4.48
C ASP A 47 7.89 -1.04 5.86
N THR A 48 6.82 -1.75 6.21
CA THR A 48 6.11 -1.59 7.48
C THR A 48 6.97 -1.97 8.69
N ALA A 49 7.98 -2.84 8.50
CA ALA A 49 8.87 -3.28 9.57
C ALA A 49 9.83 -2.15 9.98
N THR A 50 10.49 -1.51 9.01
CA THR A 50 11.36 -0.36 9.28
C THR A 50 10.57 0.84 9.79
N ALA A 51 9.40 1.13 9.19
CA ALA A 51 8.53 2.21 9.65
C ALA A 51 8.12 2.00 11.12
N ALA A 52 7.70 0.79 11.49
CA ALA A 52 7.26 0.49 12.85
C ALA A 52 8.36 0.66 13.90
N GLN A 53 9.64 0.38 13.58
CA GLN A 53 10.76 0.58 14.49
C GLN A 53 11.01 2.06 14.85
N LEU A 54 10.49 3.00 14.06
CA LEU A 54 10.57 4.44 14.31
C LEU A 54 9.44 4.94 15.22
N SER A 55 8.57 4.05 15.69
CA SER A 55 7.52 4.34 16.66
C SER A 55 7.93 3.95 18.09
N ASP A 56 7.16 4.40 19.08
CA ASP A 56 7.27 3.95 20.47
C ASP A 56 6.64 2.58 20.72
N SER A 57 5.80 2.08 19.80
CA SER A 57 5.10 0.79 19.90
C SER A 57 5.26 -0.05 18.61
N PRO A 58 6.43 -0.64 18.36
CA PRO A 58 6.74 -1.24 17.05
C PRO A 58 5.87 -2.44 16.66
N ASN A 59 5.41 -3.24 17.61
CA ASN A 59 4.58 -4.41 17.28
C ASN A 59 3.20 -3.98 16.77
N ASP A 60 2.51 -3.13 17.53
CA ASP A 60 1.18 -2.60 17.19
C ASP A 60 1.23 -1.75 15.91
N ALA A 61 2.30 -0.96 15.75
CA ALA A 61 2.53 -0.19 14.54
C ALA A 61 2.63 -1.10 13.32
N ARG A 62 3.49 -2.13 13.38
CA ARG A 62 3.69 -3.04 12.25
C ARG A 62 2.41 -3.77 11.87
N GLU A 63 1.66 -4.26 12.86
CA GLU A 63 0.39 -4.94 12.62
C GLU A 63 -0.62 -4.03 11.90
N ALA A 64 -0.84 -2.83 12.41
CA ALA A 64 -1.77 -1.87 11.83
C ALA A 64 -1.33 -1.38 10.44
N LEU A 65 -0.03 -1.14 10.23
CA LEU A 65 0.52 -0.76 8.92
C LEU A 65 0.32 -1.89 7.90
N ASN A 66 0.57 -3.15 8.28
CA ASN A 66 0.30 -4.31 7.42
C ASN A 66 -1.19 -4.45 7.08
N ALA A 67 -2.06 -4.29 8.09
CA ALA A 67 -3.50 -4.33 7.91
C ALA A 67 -3.99 -3.21 6.98
N ALA A 68 -3.40 -2.02 7.06
CA ALA A 68 -3.71 -0.91 6.17
C ALA A 68 -3.35 -1.22 4.71
N TRP A 69 -2.14 -1.72 4.46
CA TRP A 69 -1.68 -2.11 3.11
C TRP A 69 -2.55 -3.23 2.51
N SER A 70 -2.77 -4.30 3.28
CA SER A 70 -3.59 -5.44 2.85
C SER A 70 -5.05 -5.04 2.63
N GLY A 71 -5.64 -4.30 3.57
CA GLY A 71 -7.04 -3.89 3.52
C GLY A 71 -7.36 -2.93 2.38
N LEU A 72 -6.44 -2.02 2.05
CA LEU A 72 -6.56 -1.14 0.89
C LEU A 72 -6.18 -1.81 -0.43
N GLN A 73 -5.48 -2.95 -0.38
CA GLN A 73 -4.85 -3.57 -1.56
C GLN A 73 -3.97 -2.56 -2.30
N ALA A 74 -3.29 -1.68 -1.56
CA ALA A 74 -2.54 -0.58 -2.13
C ALA A 74 -1.32 -1.09 -2.90
N THR A 75 -1.03 -0.45 -4.03
CA THR A 75 0.16 -0.77 -4.84
C THR A 75 1.33 0.14 -4.52
N HIS A 76 1.03 1.37 -4.09
CA HIS A 76 2.01 2.41 -3.77
C HIS A 76 1.40 3.43 -2.81
N LEU A 77 2.24 4.10 -2.03
CA LEU A 77 1.82 5.24 -1.20
C LEU A 77 2.77 6.40 -1.44
N ASP A 78 2.23 7.54 -1.87
CA ASP A 78 2.95 8.81 -1.81
C ASP A 78 2.72 9.45 -0.44
N ALA A 79 3.82 9.75 0.26
CA ALA A 79 3.80 10.39 1.55
C ALA A 79 4.58 11.70 1.53
N GLN A 80 3.93 12.79 1.93
CA GLN A 80 4.53 14.12 1.96
C GLN A 80 4.42 14.73 3.35
N VAL A 81 5.52 15.28 3.86
CA VAL A 81 5.49 16.15 5.04
C VAL A 81 5.02 17.54 4.63
N LEU A 82 3.97 18.03 5.27
CA LEU A 82 3.41 19.37 5.02
C LEU A 82 3.99 20.40 5.98
N SER A 83 4.09 20.04 7.26
CA SER A 83 4.58 20.93 8.30
C SER A 83 5.11 20.13 9.49
N ALA A 84 6.10 20.68 10.19
CA ALA A 84 6.63 20.09 11.42
C ALA A 84 6.77 21.16 12.49
N LYS A 85 6.14 20.95 13.64
CA LYS A 85 6.17 21.85 14.80
C LYS A 85 6.48 21.03 16.05
N TYR A 86 7.20 21.62 16.99
CA TYR A 86 7.49 20.95 18.26
C TYR A 86 7.67 21.95 19.39
N ALA A 87 7.40 21.47 20.59
CA ALA A 87 7.65 22.15 21.86
C ALA A 87 8.29 21.13 22.81
N GLU A 88 9.49 21.45 23.27
CA GLU A 88 10.29 20.60 24.17
C GLU A 88 10.48 19.19 23.60
N ASP A 89 9.86 18.19 24.23
CA ASP A 89 9.94 16.77 23.87
C ASP A 89 8.70 16.26 23.12
N THR A 90 7.77 17.14 22.75
CA THR A 90 6.57 16.80 21.98
C THR A 90 6.54 17.50 20.63
N GLY A 91 6.14 16.76 19.59
CA GLY A 91 6.08 17.25 18.23
C GLY A 91 4.80 16.86 17.52
N LYS A 92 4.46 17.63 16.51
CA LYS A 92 3.39 17.33 15.55
C LYS A 92 3.94 17.52 14.15
N VAL A 93 3.78 16.50 13.31
CA VAL A 93 4.12 16.55 11.90
C VAL A 93 2.85 16.33 11.09
N ASP A 94 2.42 17.36 10.36
CA ASP A 94 1.30 17.24 9.44
C ASP A 94 1.80 16.59 8.15
N TYR A 95 1.05 15.62 7.63
CA TYR A 95 1.39 14.87 6.42
C TYR A 95 0.22 14.84 5.44
N ARG A 96 0.53 14.51 4.19
CA ARG A 96 -0.42 14.11 3.16
C ARG A 96 -0.08 12.71 2.67
N PHE A 97 -1.07 11.83 2.69
CA PHE A 97 -0.99 10.50 2.10
C PHE A 97 -1.83 10.44 0.83
N SER A 98 -1.29 9.86 -0.23
CA SER A 98 -2.00 9.50 -1.44
C SER A 98 -1.78 8.02 -1.73
N TRP A 99 -2.78 7.21 -1.38
CA TRP A 99 -2.76 5.78 -1.61
C TRP A 99 -3.13 5.48 -3.06
N HIS A 100 -2.28 4.73 -3.76
CA HIS A 100 -2.58 4.19 -5.08
C HIS A 100 -3.25 2.84 -4.91
N LEU A 101 -4.49 2.76 -5.36
CA LEU A 101 -5.38 1.63 -5.23
C LEU A 101 -5.56 0.93 -6.60
N PRO A 102 -6.01 -0.33 -6.61
CA PRO A 102 -6.27 -1.05 -7.85
C PRO A 102 -7.20 -0.28 -8.79
N LYS A 103 -7.00 -0.50 -10.10
CA LYS A 103 -7.71 0.22 -11.18
C LYS A 103 -7.40 1.73 -11.23
N ASN A 104 -6.13 2.10 -10.98
CA ASN A 104 -5.60 3.46 -11.11
C ASN A 104 -6.40 4.51 -10.31
N ARG A 105 -6.82 4.14 -9.09
CA ARG A 105 -7.53 5.05 -8.19
C ARG A 105 -6.58 5.61 -7.16
N ILE A 106 -6.79 6.88 -6.78
CA ILE A 106 -5.99 7.55 -5.76
C ILE A 106 -6.91 7.99 -4.64
N TRP A 107 -6.56 7.64 -3.40
CA TRP A 107 -7.23 8.13 -2.21
C TRP A 107 -6.27 9.01 -1.40
N THR A 108 -6.55 10.32 -1.40
CA THR A 108 -5.71 11.33 -0.76
C THR A 108 -6.39 11.91 0.47
N TYR A 109 -5.62 12.06 1.55
CA TYR A 109 -6.04 12.75 2.75
C TYR A 109 -4.86 13.33 3.52
N ASP A 110 -5.15 14.33 4.36
CA ASP A 110 -4.20 14.93 5.26
C ASP A 110 -4.39 14.38 6.68
N GLY A 111 -3.30 14.27 7.42
CA GLY A 111 -3.30 13.79 8.79
C GLY A 111 -2.16 14.40 9.60
N ALA A 112 -1.99 13.88 10.81
CA ALA A 112 -0.93 14.34 11.70
C ALA A 112 -0.32 13.20 12.50
N LEU A 113 1.00 13.12 12.45
CA LEU A 113 1.80 12.28 13.34
C LEU A 113 2.09 13.04 14.62
N LYS A 114 1.76 12.41 15.75
CA LYS A 114 2.24 12.83 17.06
C LYS A 114 3.65 12.26 17.24
N MET A 115 4.57 13.09 17.69
CA MET A 115 5.97 12.75 17.85
C MET A 115 6.37 12.98 19.31
N ALA A 116 7.23 12.11 19.83
CA ALA A 116 7.81 12.26 21.16
C ALA A 116 9.32 12.09 21.08
N ARG A 117 10.06 12.86 21.87
CA ARG A 117 11.52 12.75 21.97
C ARG A 117 11.87 11.94 23.21
N TYR A 118 12.56 10.84 23.02
CA TYR A 118 13.07 9.98 24.08
C TYR A 118 14.57 9.75 23.86
N GLU A 119 15.39 9.96 24.89
CA GLU A 119 16.86 9.83 24.81
C GLU A 119 17.47 10.58 23.60
N ARG A 120 17.02 11.82 23.37
CA ARG A 120 17.43 12.68 22.24
C ARG A 120 17.04 12.15 20.85
N ARG A 121 16.21 11.11 20.75
CA ARG A 121 15.69 10.58 19.49
C ARG A 121 14.19 10.85 19.37
N TRP A 122 13.78 11.43 18.26
CA TRP A 122 12.37 11.55 17.92
C TRP A 122 11.82 10.21 17.45
N ARG A 123 10.65 9.85 17.97
CA ARG A 123 9.88 8.69 17.56
C ARG A 123 8.43 9.10 17.32
N VAL A 124 7.74 8.34 16.47
CA VAL A 124 6.30 8.45 16.32
C VAL A 124 5.65 7.93 17.59
N ARG A 125 4.82 8.76 18.23
CA ARG A 125 3.93 8.31 19.29
C ARG A 125 2.76 7.58 18.65
N TRP A 126 2.81 6.25 18.69
CA TRP A 126 1.92 5.41 17.90
C TRP A 126 0.45 5.56 18.35
N ALA A 127 -0.44 5.66 17.36
CA ALA A 127 -1.88 5.57 17.49
C ALA A 127 -2.48 5.36 16.08
N SER A 128 -3.63 4.68 15.97
CA SER A 128 -4.34 4.51 14.69
C SER A 128 -4.62 5.84 13.97
N THR A 129 -4.79 6.93 14.73
CA THR A 129 -4.99 8.27 14.18
C THR A 129 -3.77 8.80 13.39
N GLY A 130 -2.59 8.22 13.60
CA GLY A 130 -1.37 8.51 12.84
C GLY A 130 -1.37 7.87 11.44
N LEU A 131 -2.24 6.88 11.19
CA LEU A 131 -2.53 6.36 9.85
C LEU A 131 -3.59 7.23 9.17
N HIS A 132 -4.74 7.43 9.81
CA HIS A 132 -5.81 8.28 9.29
C HIS A 132 -6.56 8.98 10.43
N PRO A 133 -6.89 10.28 10.32
CA PRO A 133 -7.39 11.09 11.45
C PRO A 133 -8.71 10.59 12.05
N LYS A 134 -9.52 9.85 11.28
CA LYS A 134 -10.79 9.27 11.72
C LYS A 134 -10.72 7.77 12.02
N LEU A 135 -9.53 7.18 12.03
CA LEU A 135 -9.35 5.75 12.31
C LEU A 135 -9.26 5.55 13.83
N GLY A 136 -10.26 4.88 14.39
CA GLY A 136 -10.29 4.50 15.80
C GLY A 136 -9.33 3.36 16.13
N GLU A 137 -9.24 3.03 17.42
CA GLU A 137 -8.56 1.82 17.87
C GLU A 137 -9.25 0.58 17.29
N HIS A 138 -8.46 -0.43 16.93
CA HIS A 138 -8.91 -1.70 16.34
C HIS A 138 -9.74 -1.58 15.05
N GLN A 139 -9.74 -0.41 14.40
CA GLN A 139 -10.32 -0.25 13.07
C GLN A 139 -9.27 -0.49 11.99
N THR A 140 -9.71 -1.03 10.87
CA THR A 140 -8.87 -1.30 9.70
C THR A 140 -9.43 -0.62 8.47
N PHE A 141 -8.58 -0.42 7.47
CA PHE A 141 -9.05 -0.03 6.15
C PHE A 141 -9.60 -1.24 5.40
N ALA A 142 -10.62 -1.02 4.57
CA ALA A 142 -11.14 -2.03 3.68
C ALA A 142 -11.50 -1.38 2.34
N LEU A 143 -10.91 -1.86 1.27
CA LEU A 143 -11.32 -1.57 -0.09
C LEU A 143 -12.27 -2.67 -0.57
N ARG A 144 -13.51 -2.30 -0.87
CA ARG A 144 -14.52 -3.19 -1.45
C ARG A 144 -14.96 -2.66 -2.80
N ALA A 145 -15.14 -3.56 -3.74
CA ALA A 145 -15.80 -3.26 -5.01
C ALA A 145 -17.25 -3.71 -4.88
N ASP A 146 -18.18 -2.76 -4.95
CA ASP A 146 -19.59 -3.07 -5.15
C ASP A 146 -19.84 -3.17 -6.66
N GLN A 147 -20.17 -4.37 -7.14
CA GLN A 147 -20.40 -4.58 -8.55
C GLN A 147 -21.84 -4.17 -8.87
N PRO A 148 -22.06 -3.24 -9.81
CA PRO A 148 -23.41 -2.89 -10.20
C PRO A 148 -24.12 -4.14 -10.74
N ARG A 149 -25.40 -4.28 -10.39
CA ARG A 149 -26.25 -5.31 -10.99
C ARG A 149 -26.20 -5.15 -12.50
N ARG A 150 -26.02 -6.25 -13.23
CA ARG A 150 -26.13 -6.24 -14.69
C ARG A 150 -27.50 -5.67 -15.08
N ALA A 151 -27.51 -4.81 -16.09
CA ALA A 151 -28.75 -4.27 -16.63
C ALA A 151 -29.63 -5.42 -17.15
N SER A 152 -30.93 -5.32 -16.88
CA SER A 152 -31.91 -6.19 -17.50
C SER A 152 -32.03 -5.84 -18.98
N VAL A 153 -32.26 -6.85 -19.80
CA VAL A 153 -32.72 -6.64 -21.18
C VAL A 153 -34.20 -6.93 -21.19
N ASN A 154 -35.01 -5.95 -21.57
CA ASN A 154 -36.46 -6.05 -21.57
C ASN A 154 -36.98 -6.28 -22.99
N GLU A 155 -37.99 -7.14 -23.13
CA GLU A 155 -38.73 -7.26 -24.39
C GLU A 155 -39.72 -6.09 -24.55
N LEU A 156 -40.38 -6.01 -25.72
CA LEU A 156 -41.37 -4.97 -26.02
C LEU A 156 -42.50 -4.89 -24.98
N GLY A 157 -42.86 -6.01 -24.35
CA GLY A 157 -43.88 -6.09 -23.30
C GLY A 157 -43.40 -5.69 -21.90
N GLY A 158 -42.11 -5.36 -21.73
CA GLY A 158 -41.52 -4.93 -20.46
C GLY A 158 -41.02 -6.05 -19.54
N THR A 159 -41.17 -7.32 -19.91
CA THR A 159 -40.60 -8.43 -19.13
C THR A 159 -39.08 -8.57 -19.36
N ASP A 160 -38.37 -9.11 -18.38
CA ASP A 160 -36.92 -9.32 -18.47
C ASP A 160 -36.61 -10.59 -19.29
N VAL A 161 -35.88 -10.42 -20.40
CA VAL A 161 -35.40 -11.51 -21.27
C VAL A 161 -34.10 -12.12 -20.74
N LEU A 162 -33.21 -11.29 -20.20
CA LEU A 162 -31.96 -11.73 -19.58
C LEU A 162 -32.04 -11.58 -18.06
N VAL A 163 -32.46 -12.65 -17.41
CA VAL A 163 -32.41 -12.79 -15.94
C VAL A 163 -31.15 -13.55 -15.51
N PRO A 164 -30.52 -13.16 -14.38
CA PRO A 164 -29.43 -13.94 -13.80
C PRO A 164 -29.89 -15.37 -13.48
N GLY A 165 -29.33 -16.34 -14.18
CA GLY A 165 -29.49 -17.77 -13.88
C GLY A 165 -28.33 -18.29 -13.03
N TYR A 166 -28.55 -19.41 -12.34
CA TYR A 166 -27.47 -20.14 -11.68
C TYR A 166 -26.78 -21.04 -12.71
N LEU A 167 -25.47 -20.87 -12.86
CA LEU A 167 -24.61 -21.83 -13.55
C LEU A 167 -23.90 -22.67 -12.49
N TYR A 168 -24.13 -23.98 -12.53
CA TYR A 168 -23.44 -24.93 -11.67
C TYR A 168 -22.26 -25.50 -12.45
N HIS A 169 -21.06 -25.31 -11.92
CA HIS A 169 -19.83 -25.90 -12.46
C HIS A 169 -19.40 -27.03 -11.55
N TYR A 170 -19.22 -28.21 -12.13
CA TYR A 170 -18.80 -29.40 -11.39
C TYR A 170 -17.37 -29.74 -11.77
N THR A 171 -16.57 -30.11 -10.79
CA THR A 171 -15.19 -30.54 -11.02
C THR A 171 -14.91 -31.80 -10.20
N LEU A 172 -14.03 -32.65 -10.72
CA LEU A 172 -13.54 -33.84 -10.04
C LEU A 172 -12.09 -33.63 -9.59
N ASP A 173 -11.87 -33.57 -8.28
CA ASP A 173 -10.55 -33.51 -7.67
C ASP A 173 -10.13 -34.90 -7.16
N ALA A 174 -9.15 -35.51 -7.84
CA ALA A 174 -8.65 -36.84 -7.48
C ALA A 174 -7.94 -36.87 -6.11
N THR A 175 -7.37 -35.75 -5.64
CA THR A 175 -6.70 -35.69 -4.34
C THR A 175 -7.68 -35.80 -3.18
N GLN A 176 -8.92 -35.35 -3.40
CA GLN A 176 -10.01 -35.43 -2.42
C GLN A 176 -10.81 -36.75 -2.55
N ALA A 177 -10.97 -37.26 -3.77
CA ALA A 177 -11.71 -38.50 -4.04
C ALA A 177 -10.96 -39.78 -3.58
N GLY A 178 -9.67 -39.67 -3.28
CA GLY A 178 -8.82 -40.81 -2.91
C GLY A 178 -8.25 -41.55 -4.12
N SER A 179 -7.52 -42.64 -3.89
CA SER A 179 -6.79 -43.35 -4.94
C SER A 179 -7.43 -44.68 -5.34
N GLY A 180 -7.20 -45.11 -6.58
CA GLY A 180 -7.56 -46.45 -7.07
C GLY A 180 -9.07 -46.66 -7.09
N LEU A 181 -9.56 -47.65 -6.33
CA LEU A 181 -10.98 -48.04 -6.31
C LEU A 181 -11.92 -46.89 -5.88
N ALA A 182 -11.49 -46.03 -4.96
CA ALA A 182 -12.31 -44.90 -4.51
C ALA A 182 -12.56 -43.88 -5.63
N LEU A 183 -11.50 -43.49 -6.36
CA LEU A 183 -11.60 -42.61 -7.52
C LEU A 183 -12.42 -43.23 -8.64
N SER A 184 -12.19 -44.51 -8.95
CA SER A 184 -12.94 -45.23 -9.97
C SER A 184 -14.43 -45.28 -9.64
N SER A 185 -14.81 -45.53 -8.37
CA SER A 185 -16.22 -45.51 -7.95
C SER A 185 -16.85 -44.13 -8.05
N THR A 186 -16.09 -43.07 -7.72
CA THR A 186 -16.55 -41.69 -7.84
C THR A 186 -16.76 -41.31 -9.30
N ALA A 187 -15.83 -41.67 -10.20
CA ALA A 187 -15.94 -41.39 -11.62
C ALA A 187 -17.14 -42.10 -12.27
N HIS A 188 -17.42 -43.35 -11.88
CA HIS A 188 -18.64 -44.05 -12.31
C HIS A 188 -19.91 -43.32 -11.88
N ALA A 189 -20.00 -42.95 -10.60
CA ALA A 189 -21.16 -42.23 -10.09
C ALA A 189 -21.35 -40.86 -10.78
N VAL A 190 -20.25 -40.15 -11.06
CA VAL A 190 -20.28 -38.88 -11.79
C VAL A 190 -20.78 -39.06 -13.22
N VAL A 191 -20.22 -40.01 -13.96
CA VAL A 191 -20.65 -40.28 -15.35
C VAL A 191 -22.12 -40.71 -15.39
N ASP A 192 -22.54 -41.61 -14.51
CA ASP A 192 -23.94 -42.08 -14.46
C ASP A 192 -24.94 -40.94 -14.24
N VAL A 193 -24.59 -39.96 -13.39
CA VAL A 193 -25.46 -38.84 -13.06
C VAL A 193 -25.39 -37.71 -14.09
N LEU A 194 -24.20 -37.41 -14.61
CA LEU A 194 -23.96 -36.24 -15.46
C LEU A 194 -24.05 -36.52 -16.96
N HIS A 195 -23.91 -37.77 -17.41
CA HIS A 195 -24.03 -38.13 -18.82
C HIS A 195 -25.30 -37.57 -19.50
N PRO A 196 -26.50 -37.60 -18.89
CA PRO A 196 -27.71 -37.03 -19.52
C PRO A 196 -27.64 -35.52 -19.79
N PHE A 197 -26.70 -34.82 -19.15
CA PHE A 197 -26.51 -33.37 -19.26
C PHE A 197 -25.24 -33.02 -20.05
N ASN A 198 -24.28 -33.94 -20.15
CA ASN A 198 -23.05 -33.80 -20.92
C ASN A 198 -22.67 -35.14 -21.58
N ASP A 199 -23.01 -35.27 -22.87
CA ASP A 199 -22.71 -36.47 -23.67
C ASP A 199 -21.19 -36.73 -23.84
N ALA A 200 -20.32 -35.76 -23.50
CA ALA A 200 -18.88 -35.96 -23.50
C ALA A 200 -18.39 -36.77 -22.29
N LEU A 201 -19.18 -36.88 -21.22
CA LEU A 201 -18.89 -37.71 -20.05
C LEU A 201 -19.46 -39.11 -20.26
N ASN A 202 -18.75 -39.94 -21.02
CA ASN A 202 -19.22 -41.28 -21.42
C ASN A 202 -18.32 -42.43 -20.95
N ASP A 203 -17.09 -42.15 -20.54
CA ASP A 203 -16.14 -43.15 -20.10
C ASP A 203 -15.65 -42.85 -18.67
N PRO A 204 -16.15 -43.58 -17.65
CA PRO A 204 -15.76 -43.35 -16.26
C PRO A 204 -14.32 -43.76 -15.97
N GLN A 205 -13.76 -44.70 -16.74
CA GLN A 205 -12.36 -45.11 -16.58
C GLN A 205 -11.44 -44.01 -17.13
N LEU A 206 -11.76 -43.47 -18.31
CA LEU A 206 -11.02 -42.34 -18.88
C LEU A 206 -11.07 -41.11 -17.96
N LEU A 207 -12.23 -40.80 -17.39
CA LEU A 207 -12.37 -39.69 -16.45
C LEU A 207 -11.51 -39.89 -15.19
N ALA A 208 -11.50 -41.09 -14.63
CA ALA A 208 -10.66 -41.42 -13.48
C ALA A 208 -9.16 -41.27 -13.80
N GLU A 209 -8.73 -41.71 -14.97
CA GLU A 209 -7.34 -41.59 -15.43
C GLU A 209 -6.94 -40.12 -15.61
N GLN A 210 -7.77 -39.34 -16.32
CA GLN A 210 -7.55 -37.91 -16.51
C GLN A 210 -7.45 -37.17 -15.18
N ALA A 211 -8.40 -37.40 -14.27
CA ALA A 211 -8.40 -36.81 -12.93
C ALA A 211 -7.16 -37.21 -12.12
N SER A 212 -6.74 -38.48 -12.16
CA SER A 212 -5.57 -38.97 -11.43
C SER A 212 -4.24 -38.41 -11.96
N SER A 213 -4.21 -38.08 -13.26
CA SER A 213 -3.02 -37.52 -13.92
C SER A 213 -2.89 -36.01 -13.77
N SER A 214 -3.98 -35.33 -13.39
CA SER A 214 -4.03 -33.88 -13.25
C SER A 214 -3.58 -33.44 -11.86
N THR A 215 -2.85 -32.32 -11.81
CA THR A 215 -2.50 -31.64 -10.55
C THR A 215 -3.58 -30.65 -10.10
N GLN A 216 -4.63 -30.47 -10.91
CA GLN A 216 -5.77 -29.59 -10.67
C GLN A 216 -7.09 -30.37 -10.85
N PRO A 217 -8.19 -29.95 -10.21
CA PRO A 217 -9.51 -30.52 -10.46
C PRO A 217 -9.85 -30.52 -11.95
N VAL A 218 -10.43 -31.61 -12.44
CA VAL A 218 -10.86 -31.75 -13.84
C VAL A 218 -12.30 -31.25 -13.96
N ASP A 219 -12.56 -30.40 -14.95
CA ASP A 219 -13.90 -29.88 -15.24
C ASP A 219 -14.79 -30.98 -15.87
N LEU A 220 -16.07 -31.00 -15.47
CA LEU A 220 -17.09 -31.97 -15.86
C LEU A 220 -18.16 -31.36 -16.77
#